data_AF-A0A956E2E6-F1
#
_entry.id   AF-A0A956E2E6-F1
#
_cell.length_a   1.000
_cell.length_b   1.000
_cell.length_c   1.000
_cell.angle_alpha   90.00
_cell.angle_beta   90.00
_cell.angle_gamma   90.00
#
_symmetry.space_group_name_H-M   'P 1'
#
loop_
_entity.id
_entity.type
_entity.pdbx_description
1 polymer ?
#
loop_
_entity_poly.entity_id
_entity_poly.type
_entity_poly.pdbx_seq_one_letter_code
_entity_poly.pdbx_strand_id
1 'polypeptide(L)'
;MTTRRQLTIKPSCMREIAAYPNDRTHTLWEKIDQLVADPMPDGRAKKKLKGADGVYRLRIGDHRIFYRFADDWVSLLGIRRRQEDTYAGVPGDDISDGLPPQAEDDDLDALLERGQPREFRFDQAPASRPLPKPITSDLLRDLGVPVAAVPTLLRCRTEDDLLEAAVPADAITVVLDALFPPSLDRLAQQPDLVVPSTQHLVRFKEGDLLGFLLRLDEDQRRLTRWALAGPTMVRGGAGTGKSTVALYRVKELLERPGATGAERVLFTTYTRALLAVTRQLLEQLLTPEQMRRVTVATADQVAFDVVGSTRRVGKVEGDRQGLSRLNGLRRRHRPDGGSAFEVRLRRRALERLSDAWLAEEFDWIIDGRGLQTLEDYLAAPRPGRGLGLNARAREAVWDLHREFASEPGGERFPALRLEALDIVRSGRWAGYYDYVLVDEAQDLSPVALALLAEVCTTPEGLFLAADSKQSLYSRNYTWSSAHPRLQFRGRTAVLRRNYRSTREIDRAAFLVLEPEEGEELE
;
A
#
# COMPACT_ATOMS: atom_id res chain seq x y z
N MET A 1 -28.30 -20.03 26.33
CA MET A 1 -27.63 -19.37 25.20
C MET A 1 -26.35 -18.75 25.75
N THR A 2 -25.21 -19.40 25.56
CA THR A 2 -23.91 -18.90 26.04
C THR A 2 -23.50 -17.75 25.13
N THR A 3 -23.54 -16.52 25.65
CA THR A 3 -23.02 -15.32 24.98
C THR A 3 -21.55 -15.57 24.67
N ARG A 4 -21.21 -15.65 23.38
CA ARG A 4 -19.82 -15.86 22.93
C ARG A 4 -19.06 -14.56 23.19
N ARG A 5 -18.18 -14.56 24.19
CA ARG A 5 -17.38 -13.39 24.56
C ARG A 5 -16.43 -13.01 23.43
N GLN A 6 -16.24 -11.71 23.21
CA GLN A 6 -15.32 -11.17 22.21
C GLN A 6 -13.88 -11.30 22.69
N LEU A 7 -13.01 -11.89 21.87
CA LEU A 7 -11.59 -12.02 22.17
C LEU A 7 -10.83 -10.78 21.66
N THR A 8 -10.10 -10.13 22.55
CA THR A 8 -9.15 -9.05 22.21
C THR A 8 -7.73 -9.43 22.62
N ILE A 9 -6.73 -8.84 21.96
CA ILE A 9 -5.32 -9.08 22.24
C ILE A 9 -4.54 -7.78 22.21
N LYS A 10 -3.58 -7.62 23.13
CA LYS A 10 -2.63 -6.51 23.09
C LYS A 10 -1.55 -6.75 22.02
N PRO A 11 -1.08 -5.70 21.31
CA PRO A 11 -0.03 -5.83 20.29
C PRO A 11 1.23 -6.56 20.75
N SER A 12 1.66 -6.36 22.00
CA SER A 12 2.76 -7.11 22.62
C SER A 12 2.49 -8.62 22.68
N CYS A 13 1.30 -9.02 23.08
CA CYS A 13 0.88 -10.41 23.17
C CYS A 13 0.84 -11.08 21.78
N MET A 14 0.55 -10.36 20.70
CA MET A 14 0.65 -10.91 19.35
C MET A 14 2.09 -11.27 18.98
N ARG A 15 3.07 -10.44 19.36
CA ARG A 15 4.50 -10.73 19.15
C ARG A 15 4.95 -11.94 19.97
N GLU A 16 4.50 -12.05 21.22
CA GLU A 16 4.78 -13.20 22.08
C GLU A 16 4.15 -14.51 21.54
N ILE A 17 2.98 -14.43 20.89
CA ILE A 17 2.37 -15.57 20.19
C ILE A 17 3.21 -16.02 18.99
N ALA A 18 3.73 -15.08 18.20
CA ALA A 18 4.59 -15.37 17.06
C ALA A 18 5.88 -16.09 17.50
N ALA A 19 6.47 -15.66 18.62
CA ALA A 19 7.67 -16.27 19.20
C ALA A 19 7.40 -17.57 20.00
N TYR A 20 6.13 -17.96 20.21
CA TYR A 20 5.81 -19.16 21.00
C TYR A 20 6.31 -20.44 20.30
N PRO A 21 6.76 -21.50 21.02
CA PRO A 21 7.24 -22.73 20.38
C PRO A 21 6.18 -23.42 19.50
N ASN A 22 6.57 -23.79 18.27
CA ASN A 22 5.65 -24.36 17.28
C ASN A 22 5.03 -25.70 17.72
N ASP A 23 5.82 -26.56 18.36
CA ASP A 23 5.45 -27.88 18.89
C ASP A 23 4.33 -27.84 19.95
N ARG A 24 4.11 -26.68 20.59
CA ARG A 24 3.15 -26.50 21.68
C ARG A 24 1.99 -25.56 21.34
N THR A 25 1.91 -25.10 20.10
CA THR A 25 0.92 -24.09 19.70
C THR A 25 -0.52 -24.62 19.73
N HIS A 26 -0.74 -25.91 19.41
CA HIS A 26 -2.06 -26.53 19.48
C HIS A 26 -2.66 -26.40 20.90
N THR A 27 -1.87 -26.73 21.92
CA THR A 27 -2.26 -26.61 23.34
C THR A 27 -2.52 -25.17 23.75
N LEU A 28 -1.79 -24.21 23.17
CA LEU A 28 -2.02 -22.78 23.40
C LEU A 28 -3.40 -22.35 22.88
N TRP A 29 -3.77 -22.76 21.66
CA TRP A 29 -5.06 -22.43 21.05
C TRP A 29 -6.24 -23.02 21.81
N GLU A 30 -6.16 -24.31 22.16
CA GLU A 30 -7.18 -24.98 22.97
C GLU A 30 -7.42 -24.25 24.30
N LYS A 31 -6.34 -23.76 24.93
CA LYS A 31 -6.43 -23.03 26.20
C LYS A 31 -7.02 -21.63 26.05
N ILE A 32 -6.77 -20.95 24.94
CA ILE A 32 -7.41 -19.66 24.63
C ILE A 32 -8.90 -19.86 24.33
N ASP A 33 -9.27 -20.90 23.58
CA ASP A 33 -10.68 -21.21 23.33
C ASP A 33 -11.44 -21.58 24.61
N GLN A 34 -10.81 -22.37 25.49
CA GLN A 34 -11.34 -22.65 26.84
C GLN A 34 -11.51 -21.37 27.67
N LEU A 35 -10.56 -20.43 27.55
CA LEU A 35 -10.59 -19.17 28.27
C LEU A 35 -11.73 -18.26 27.81
N VAL A 36 -12.00 -18.20 26.50
CA VAL A 36 -13.12 -17.43 25.95
C VAL A 36 -14.47 -18.01 26.38
N ALA A 37 -14.56 -19.35 26.46
CA ALA A 37 -15.75 -20.03 26.94
C ALA A 37 -16.00 -19.80 28.44
N ASP A 38 -14.96 -19.92 29.27
CA ASP A 38 -15.01 -19.72 30.72
C ASP A 38 -13.76 -19.03 31.27
N PRO A 39 -13.79 -17.69 31.47
CA PRO A 39 -12.68 -16.93 31.99
C PRO A 39 -12.63 -16.90 33.54
N MET A 40 -13.61 -17.48 34.25
CA MET A 40 -13.71 -17.34 35.71
C MET A 40 -12.56 -18.09 36.43
N PRO A 41 -11.92 -17.54 37.49
CA PRO A 41 -10.90 -18.25 38.25
C PRO A 41 -11.44 -19.53 38.90
N ASP A 42 -10.69 -20.63 38.78
CA ASP A 42 -11.03 -21.95 39.32
C ASP A 42 -10.17 -22.33 40.54
N GLY A 43 -9.28 -21.43 40.97
CA GLY A 43 -8.36 -21.64 42.11
C GLY A 43 -7.24 -22.64 41.84
N ARG A 44 -7.21 -23.30 40.67
CA ARG A 44 -6.20 -24.31 40.29
C ARG A 44 -5.35 -23.80 39.12
N ALA A 45 -5.92 -23.77 37.92
CA ALA A 45 -5.25 -23.35 36.70
C ALA A 45 -5.44 -21.86 36.40
N LYS A 46 -6.60 -21.30 36.77
CA LYS A 46 -6.98 -19.88 36.63
C LYS A 46 -6.95 -19.19 38.01
N LYS A 47 -6.12 -18.17 38.18
CA LYS A 47 -5.98 -17.42 39.47
C LYS A 47 -5.98 -15.91 39.24
N LYS A 48 -6.61 -15.15 40.14
CA LYS A 48 -6.44 -13.68 40.21
C LYS A 48 -5.03 -13.35 40.70
N LEU A 49 -4.39 -12.36 40.09
CA LEU A 49 -3.07 -11.89 40.50
C LEU A 49 -3.22 -10.97 41.73
N LYS A 50 -2.35 -11.12 42.73
CA LYS A 50 -2.33 -10.23 43.90
C LYS A 50 -1.58 -8.95 43.52
N GLY A 51 -2.13 -7.77 43.80
CA GLY A 51 -1.50 -6.47 43.52
C GLY A 51 -1.79 -5.86 42.14
N ALA A 52 -2.51 -6.55 41.24
CA ALA A 52 -2.93 -6.02 39.94
C ALA A 52 -4.45 -6.10 39.80
N ASP A 53 -5.12 -4.97 39.59
CA ASP A 53 -6.57 -4.93 39.58
C ASP A 53 -7.17 -5.52 38.28
N GLY A 54 -8.13 -6.43 38.45
CA GLY A 54 -8.80 -7.12 37.34
C GLY A 54 -7.91 -8.01 36.44
N VAL A 55 -6.68 -8.34 36.84
CA VAL A 55 -5.76 -9.20 36.06
C VAL A 55 -5.75 -10.64 36.58
N TYR A 56 -5.85 -11.59 35.65
CA TYR A 56 -5.90 -13.02 35.91
C TYR A 56 -4.79 -13.74 35.14
N ARG A 57 -4.43 -14.94 35.62
CA ARG A 57 -3.45 -15.82 34.98
C ARG A 57 -4.00 -17.22 34.75
N LEU A 58 -3.68 -17.81 33.60
CA LEU A 58 -3.95 -19.21 33.25
C LEU A 58 -2.62 -19.96 33.00
N ARG A 59 -2.45 -21.12 33.65
CA ARG A 59 -1.24 -21.95 33.50
C ARG A 59 -1.28 -22.81 32.22
N ILE A 60 -0.20 -22.79 31.44
CA ILE A 60 0.00 -23.64 30.25
C ILE A 60 1.45 -24.19 30.27
N GLY A 61 1.64 -25.36 30.89
CA GLY A 61 2.97 -25.94 31.09
C GLY A 61 3.91 -24.98 31.86
N ASP A 62 4.99 -24.58 31.21
CA ASP A 62 6.00 -23.62 31.71
C ASP A 62 5.69 -22.15 31.39
N HIS A 63 4.60 -21.88 30.67
CA HIS A 63 4.13 -20.54 30.33
C HIS A 63 2.85 -20.20 31.11
N ARG A 64 2.56 -18.90 31.21
CA ARG A 64 1.29 -18.38 31.72
C ARG A 64 0.71 -17.38 30.74
N ILE A 65 -0.58 -17.49 30.48
CA ILE A 65 -1.38 -16.45 29.82
C ILE A 65 -1.85 -15.48 30.90
N PHE A 66 -1.61 -14.19 30.69
CA PHE A 66 -2.20 -13.11 31.47
C PHE A 66 -3.38 -12.52 30.71
N TYR A 67 -4.51 -12.33 31.38
CA TYR A 67 -5.74 -11.86 30.75
C TYR A 67 -6.59 -11.02 31.69
N ARG A 68 -7.46 -10.21 31.10
CA ARG A 68 -8.60 -9.55 31.76
C ARG A 68 -9.89 -10.03 31.10
N PHE A 69 -11.01 -9.90 31.77
CA PHE A 69 -12.31 -10.21 31.18
C PHE A 69 -13.43 -9.39 31.80
N ALA A 70 -14.52 -9.27 31.07
CA ALA A 70 -15.82 -8.82 31.53
C ALA A 70 -16.91 -9.81 31.07
N ASP A 71 -18.18 -9.46 31.24
CA ASP A 71 -19.29 -10.34 30.86
C ASP A 71 -19.32 -10.65 29.36
N ASP A 72 -18.88 -9.71 28.53
CA ASP A 72 -18.96 -9.72 27.07
C ASP A 72 -17.60 -9.87 26.35
N TRP A 73 -16.46 -9.74 27.04
CA TRP A 73 -15.12 -9.84 26.42
C TRP A 73 -14.05 -10.52 27.28
N VAL A 74 -13.01 -11.00 26.60
CA VAL A 74 -11.76 -11.53 27.18
C VAL A 74 -10.58 -10.89 26.45
N SER A 75 -9.67 -10.24 27.19
CA SER A 75 -8.48 -9.57 26.65
C SER A 75 -7.21 -10.29 27.07
N LEU A 76 -6.43 -10.73 26.09
CA LEU A 76 -5.10 -11.31 26.32
C LEU A 76 -4.06 -10.20 26.46
N LEU A 77 -3.37 -10.17 27.60
CA LEU A 77 -2.34 -9.19 27.93
C LEU A 77 -0.94 -9.68 27.55
N GLY A 78 -0.67 -10.98 27.68
CA GLY A 78 0.62 -11.57 27.33
C GLY A 78 0.76 -13.05 27.67
N ILE A 79 1.78 -13.71 27.10
CA ILE A 79 2.21 -15.08 27.33
C ILE A 79 3.66 -15.06 27.80
N ARG A 80 3.91 -15.37 29.08
CA ARG A 80 5.27 -15.32 29.65
C ARG A 80 5.68 -16.65 30.27
N ARG A 81 6.98 -16.97 30.16
CA ARG A 81 7.61 -18.14 30.80
C ARG A 81 7.83 -17.87 32.29
N ARG A 82 7.87 -18.91 33.14
CA ARG A 82 8.20 -18.73 34.57
C ARG A 82 9.66 -18.29 34.75
N GLN A 83 9.91 -17.06 35.23
CA GLN A 83 11.19 -16.65 35.83
C GLN A 83 10.93 -15.72 37.04
N GLU A 84 11.93 -15.50 37.91
CA GLU A 84 11.79 -14.75 39.18
C GLU A 84 11.24 -13.31 39.00
N ASP A 85 11.56 -12.63 37.88
CA ASP A 85 11.10 -11.26 37.58
C ASP A 85 9.68 -11.16 36.99
N THR A 86 8.88 -12.22 36.98
CA THR A 86 7.52 -12.20 36.37
C THR A 86 6.60 -11.15 37.01
N TYR A 87 6.93 -10.66 38.20
CA TYR A 87 6.13 -9.72 39.00
C TYR A 87 6.80 -8.34 39.19
N ALA A 88 7.93 -8.07 38.54
CA ALA A 88 8.54 -6.75 38.59
C ALA A 88 7.58 -5.71 37.97
N GLY A 89 7.14 -4.74 38.78
CA GLY A 89 6.13 -3.73 38.40
C GLY A 89 4.69 -4.02 38.86
N VAL A 90 4.48 -4.99 39.76
CA VAL A 90 3.25 -5.07 40.56
C VAL A 90 3.44 -4.21 41.82
N PRO A 91 2.64 -3.15 42.06
CA PRO A 91 2.75 -2.37 43.28
C PRO A 91 2.50 -3.27 44.49
N GLY A 92 3.46 -3.38 45.40
CA GLY A 92 3.27 -4.21 46.60
C GLY A 92 4.46 -4.43 47.52
N ASP A 93 5.70 -4.28 47.08
CA ASP A 93 6.85 -4.35 47.99
C ASP A 93 7.72 -3.10 47.84
N ASP A 94 7.87 -2.39 48.96
CA ASP A 94 8.63 -1.17 49.23
C ASP A 94 8.12 0.16 48.63
N ILE A 95 7.14 0.77 49.32
CA ILE A 95 6.95 2.22 49.33
C ILE A 95 7.06 2.71 50.77
N SER A 96 8.18 3.36 51.10
CA SER A 96 8.20 4.35 52.19
C SER A 96 7.56 5.63 51.67
N ASP A 97 6.68 6.20 52.49
CA ASP A 97 5.85 7.39 52.27
C ASP A 97 6.47 8.52 51.43
N GLY A 98 5.66 9.02 50.49
CA GLY A 98 5.88 10.27 49.77
C GLY A 98 4.73 10.55 48.81
N LEU A 99 3.64 11.15 49.31
CA LEU A 99 2.53 11.61 48.47
C LEU A 99 3.02 12.67 47.45
N PRO A 100 2.66 12.58 46.16
CA PRO A 100 2.90 13.66 45.21
C PRO A 100 1.88 14.80 45.40
N PRO A 101 2.30 16.07 45.25
CA PRO A 101 1.41 17.22 45.42
C PRO A 101 0.44 17.38 44.24
N GLN A 102 -0.72 17.95 44.55
CA GLN A 102 -1.82 18.23 43.63
C GLN A 102 -1.43 19.30 42.60
N ALA A 103 -1.83 19.10 41.34
CA ALA A 103 -1.65 20.07 40.26
C ALA A 103 -2.75 21.14 40.32
N GLU A 104 -2.34 22.40 40.41
CA GLU A 104 -3.20 23.57 40.16
C GLU A 104 -3.18 23.91 38.65
N ASP A 105 -4.29 24.47 38.17
CA ASP A 105 -4.55 24.83 36.77
C ASP A 105 -3.48 25.80 36.20
N ASP A 106 -2.84 25.40 35.10
CA ASP A 106 -1.87 26.23 34.37
C ASP A 106 -2.59 27.25 33.46
N ASP A 107 -2.37 28.53 33.76
CA ASP A 107 -2.86 29.69 33.01
C ASP A 107 -2.10 29.84 31.68
N LEU A 108 -2.83 29.68 30.57
CA LEU A 108 -2.31 29.60 29.20
C LEU A 108 -1.65 30.91 28.73
N ASP A 109 -2.06 32.05 29.30
CA ASP A 109 -1.55 33.37 28.91
C ASP A 109 -0.14 33.64 29.46
N ALA A 110 0.25 33.01 30.57
CA ALA A 110 1.59 33.15 31.16
C ALA A 110 2.69 32.39 30.37
N LEU A 111 2.31 31.38 29.57
CA LEU A 111 3.23 30.58 28.76
C LEU A 111 3.64 31.29 27.46
N LEU A 112 2.81 32.19 26.94
CA LEU A 112 3.06 32.90 25.68
C LEU A 112 4.05 34.06 25.84
N GLU A 113 4.16 34.67 27.02
CA GLU A 113 5.09 35.79 27.27
C GLU A 113 6.57 35.38 27.44
N ARG A 114 6.88 34.08 27.65
CA ARG A 114 8.26 33.60 27.90
C ARG A 114 9.00 33.13 26.64
N GLY A 115 8.61 33.61 25.47
CA GLY A 115 9.26 33.32 24.19
C GLY A 115 10.59 34.05 24.00
N GLN A 116 11.64 33.62 24.69
CA GLN A 116 13.03 33.86 24.24
C GLN A 116 13.66 32.53 23.80
N PRO A 117 14.33 32.46 22.65
CA PRO A 117 14.96 31.23 22.17
C PRO A 117 16.03 30.79 23.16
N ARG A 118 15.81 29.64 23.83
CA ARG A 118 16.81 29.00 24.69
C ARG A 118 17.92 28.44 23.81
N GLU A 119 19.16 28.88 24.04
CA GLU A 119 20.34 28.17 23.55
C GLU A 119 20.37 26.78 24.22
N PHE A 120 20.17 25.73 23.43
CA PHE A 120 20.34 24.36 23.88
C PHE A 120 21.83 24.03 24.00
N ARG A 121 22.36 24.07 25.22
CA ARG A 121 23.62 23.40 25.54
C ARG A 121 23.32 21.94 25.85
N PHE A 122 23.85 21.05 25.03
CA PHE A 122 23.82 19.62 25.32
C PHE A 122 24.82 19.34 26.45
N ASP A 123 24.32 18.99 27.62
CA ASP A 123 25.14 18.40 28.68
C ASP A 123 25.74 17.09 28.17
N GLN A 124 26.93 16.73 28.68
CA GLN A 124 27.62 15.49 28.33
C GLN A 124 26.68 14.29 28.51
N ALA A 125 26.65 13.40 27.51
CA ALA A 125 25.79 12.23 27.49
C ALA A 125 25.91 11.44 28.81
N PRO A 126 24.79 11.07 29.46
CA PRO A 126 24.83 10.25 30.66
C PRO A 126 25.54 8.92 30.38
N ALA A 127 26.23 8.36 31.37
CA ALA A 127 26.92 7.07 31.24
C ALA A 127 25.94 5.96 30.80
N SER A 128 26.32 5.19 29.79
CA SER A 128 25.51 4.11 29.18
C SER A 128 25.01 3.11 30.23
N ARG A 129 23.70 2.86 30.26
CA ARG A 129 23.09 1.92 31.21
C ARG A 129 23.43 0.47 30.83
N PRO A 130 23.90 -0.38 31.77
CA PRO A 130 24.12 -1.79 31.48
C PRO A 130 22.80 -2.53 31.26
N LEU A 131 22.82 -3.56 30.42
CA LEU A 131 21.63 -4.39 30.17
C LEU A 131 21.20 -5.14 31.45
N PRO A 132 19.89 -5.32 31.68
CA PRO A 132 19.36 -5.97 32.89
C PRO A 132 19.77 -7.44 33.00
N LYS A 133 19.97 -8.12 31.86
CA LYS A 133 20.50 -9.49 31.76
C LYS A 133 21.38 -9.62 30.52
N PRO A 134 22.40 -10.51 30.53
CA PRO A 134 23.23 -10.74 29.35
C PRO A 134 22.43 -11.40 28.23
N ILE A 135 22.67 -10.97 26.98
CA ILE A 135 22.12 -11.61 25.79
C ILE A 135 22.82 -12.97 25.60
N THR A 136 22.04 -14.05 25.54
CA THR A 136 22.54 -15.41 25.35
C THR A 136 22.14 -15.99 24.01
N SER A 137 22.90 -16.99 23.52
CA SER A 137 22.61 -17.65 22.24
C SER A 137 21.24 -18.34 22.24
N ASP A 138 20.80 -18.84 23.40
CA ASP A 138 19.49 -19.46 23.55
C ASP A 138 18.37 -18.41 23.51
N LEU A 139 18.55 -17.24 24.13
CA LEU A 139 17.61 -16.12 24.04
C LEU A 139 17.43 -15.67 22.59
N LEU A 140 18.53 -15.46 21.85
CA LEU A 140 18.48 -15.03 20.45
C LEU A 140 17.82 -16.06 19.53
N ARG A 141 18.02 -17.35 19.82
CA ARG A 141 17.35 -18.45 19.11
C ARG A 141 15.85 -18.47 19.40
N ASP A 142 15.46 -18.36 20.66
CA ASP A 142 14.04 -18.35 21.09
C ASP A 142 13.29 -17.14 20.50
N LEU A 143 13.97 -16.01 20.30
CA LEU A 143 13.42 -14.79 19.70
C LEU A 143 13.40 -14.81 18.16
N GLY A 144 13.90 -15.86 17.51
CA GLY A 144 13.89 -15.99 16.05
C GLY A 144 14.79 -14.98 15.33
N VAL A 145 15.81 -14.46 16.01
CA VAL A 145 16.72 -13.45 15.45
C VAL A 145 17.52 -14.06 14.28
N PRO A 146 17.73 -13.34 13.16
CA PRO A 146 18.53 -13.83 12.04
C PRO A 146 19.93 -14.28 12.49
N VAL A 147 20.38 -15.45 12.03
CA VAL A 147 21.68 -16.03 12.41
C VAL A 147 22.84 -15.08 12.16
N ALA A 148 22.75 -14.23 11.13
CA ALA A 148 23.74 -13.21 10.80
C ALA A 148 23.89 -12.12 11.88
N ALA A 149 22.82 -11.83 12.65
CA ALA A 149 22.80 -10.82 13.69
C ALA A 149 23.32 -11.34 15.06
N VAL A 150 23.37 -12.66 15.24
CA VAL A 150 23.72 -13.31 16.51
C VAL A 150 25.10 -12.89 17.05
N PRO A 151 26.19 -12.88 16.25
CA PRO A 151 27.52 -12.53 16.78
C PRO A 151 27.61 -11.09 17.29
N THR A 152 26.91 -10.16 16.66
CA THR A 152 26.88 -8.74 17.04
C THR A 152 26.09 -8.56 18.34
N LEU A 153 24.90 -9.16 18.42
CA LEU A 153 24.02 -9.03 19.59
C LEU A 153 24.59 -9.69 20.87
N LEU A 154 25.37 -10.77 20.74
CA LEU A 154 26.06 -11.40 21.89
C LEU A 154 27.13 -10.49 22.52
N ARG A 155 27.62 -9.49 21.79
CA ARG A 155 28.67 -8.56 22.26
C ARG A 155 28.11 -7.34 22.98
N CYS A 156 26.82 -7.04 22.82
CA CYS A 156 26.18 -5.89 23.45
C CYS A 156 26.13 -6.09 24.99
N ARG A 157 26.62 -5.10 25.73
CA ARG A 157 26.63 -5.10 27.21
C ARG A 157 25.79 -3.96 27.79
N THR A 158 25.55 -2.91 27.02
CA THR A 158 24.77 -1.72 27.40
C THR A 158 23.55 -1.51 26.50
N GLU A 159 22.61 -0.67 26.93
CA GLU A 159 21.46 -0.25 26.11
C GLU A 159 21.94 0.43 24.82
N ASP A 160 22.97 1.26 24.91
CA ASP A 160 23.55 1.97 23.76
C ASP A 160 24.22 0.99 22.78
N ASP A 161 24.97 0.00 23.27
CA ASP A 161 25.56 -1.06 22.42
C ASP A 161 24.50 -1.81 21.62
N LEU A 162 23.30 -1.99 22.19
CA LEU A 162 22.20 -2.70 21.58
C LEU A 162 21.47 -1.81 20.56
N LEU A 163 21.27 -0.54 20.88
CA LEU A 163 20.63 0.44 19.99
C LEU A 163 21.51 0.78 18.77
N GLU A 164 22.82 0.80 18.95
CA GLU A 164 23.80 1.08 17.89
C GLU A 164 24.29 -0.18 17.16
N ALA A 165 23.80 -1.36 17.54
CA ALA A 165 24.21 -2.62 16.93
C ALA A 165 23.95 -2.61 15.41
N ALA A 166 24.97 -2.94 14.62
CA ALA A 166 24.88 -3.04 13.16
C ALA A 166 24.12 -4.30 12.73
N VAL A 167 22.85 -4.41 13.12
CA VAL A 167 21.93 -5.50 12.82
C VAL A 167 20.56 -4.92 12.42
N PRO A 168 19.69 -5.70 11.78
CA PRO A 168 18.35 -5.25 11.43
C PRO A 168 17.57 -4.67 12.64
N ALA A 169 16.86 -3.55 12.44
CA ALA A 169 16.19 -2.83 13.53
C ALA A 169 15.08 -3.64 14.23
N ASP A 170 14.46 -4.57 13.51
CA ASP A 170 13.53 -5.56 14.04
C ASP A 170 14.21 -6.50 15.05
N ALA A 171 15.44 -6.94 14.77
CA ALA A 171 16.21 -7.76 15.71
C ALA A 171 16.54 -7.00 17.01
N ILE A 172 16.92 -5.72 16.91
CA ILE A 172 17.16 -4.85 18.08
C ILE A 172 15.88 -4.71 18.90
N THR A 173 14.76 -4.43 18.24
CA THR A 173 13.45 -4.23 18.88
C THR A 173 13.01 -5.48 19.64
N VAL A 174 13.12 -6.66 19.04
CA VAL A 174 12.72 -7.93 19.66
C VAL A 174 13.59 -8.26 20.88
N VAL A 175 14.89 -7.98 20.82
CA VAL A 175 15.80 -8.17 21.96
C VAL A 175 15.52 -7.16 23.08
N LEU A 176 15.25 -5.90 22.74
CA LEU A 176 14.86 -4.87 23.72
C LEU A 176 13.56 -5.23 24.44
N ASP A 177 12.52 -5.64 23.71
CA ASP A 177 11.25 -6.07 24.31
C ASP A 177 11.43 -7.26 25.27
N ALA A 178 12.37 -8.16 24.95
CA ALA A 178 12.67 -9.32 25.79
C ALA A 178 13.46 -8.96 27.05
N LEU A 179 14.40 -8.02 26.94
CA LEU A 179 15.22 -7.55 28.07
C LEU A 179 14.47 -6.58 28.97
N PHE A 180 13.55 -5.79 28.40
CA PHE A 180 12.75 -4.77 29.08
C PHE A 180 11.25 -5.04 28.87
N PRO A 181 10.71 -6.14 29.42
CA PRO A 181 9.31 -6.45 29.23
C PRO A 181 8.43 -5.33 29.82
N PRO A 182 7.44 -4.82 29.06
CA PRO A 182 6.56 -3.77 29.58
C PRO A 182 5.82 -4.23 30.83
N SER A 183 5.62 -3.32 31.80
CA SER A 183 4.82 -3.59 32.99
C SER A 183 3.37 -3.94 32.61
N LEU A 184 2.69 -4.71 33.46
CA LEU A 184 1.29 -5.10 33.21
C LEU A 184 0.37 -3.87 33.08
N ASP A 185 0.68 -2.78 33.77
CA ASP A 185 -0.06 -1.51 33.67
C ASP A 185 0.16 -0.82 32.32
N ARG A 186 1.39 -0.77 31.81
CA ARG A 186 1.66 -0.27 30.44
C ARG A 186 1.00 -1.13 29.38
N LEU A 187 0.96 -2.45 29.58
CA LEU A 187 0.25 -3.36 28.67
C LEU A 187 -1.26 -3.12 28.67
N ALA A 188 -1.85 -2.81 29.83
CA ALA A 188 -3.27 -2.50 29.93
C ALA A 188 -3.65 -1.22 29.15
N GLN A 189 -2.74 -0.26 29.03
CA GLN A 189 -2.93 1.02 28.31
C GLN A 189 -2.78 0.89 26.78
N GLN A 190 -2.30 -0.23 26.25
CA GLN A 190 -2.19 -0.43 24.80
C GLN A 190 -3.58 -0.58 24.14
N PRO A 191 -3.75 -0.18 22.87
CA PRO A 191 -4.99 -0.42 22.15
C PRO A 191 -5.27 -1.92 22.01
N ASP A 192 -6.56 -2.29 22.11
CA ASP A 192 -7.00 -3.67 21.93
C ASP A 192 -7.18 -4.01 20.44
N LEU A 193 -6.58 -5.12 20.01
CA LEU A 193 -6.83 -5.67 18.69
C LEU A 193 -7.95 -6.71 18.78
N VAL A 194 -8.96 -6.58 17.93
CA VAL A 194 -10.10 -7.50 17.91
C VAL A 194 -9.72 -8.77 17.15
N VAL A 195 -9.89 -9.93 17.79
CA VAL A 195 -9.61 -11.25 17.20
C VAL A 195 -10.91 -12.04 17.08
N PRO A 196 -11.49 -12.14 15.87
CA PRO A 196 -12.76 -12.86 15.69
C PRO A 196 -12.71 -14.36 16.03
N SER A 197 -11.53 -15.00 15.91
CA SER A 197 -11.33 -16.43 16.22
C SER A 197 -9.86 -16.79 16.43
N THR A 198 -9.60 -17.87 17.17
CA THR A 198 -8.26 -18.46 17.35
C THR A 198 -7.63 -18.92 16.03
N GLN A 199 -8.44 -19.29 15.03
CA GLN A 199 -7.96 -19.60 13.67
C GLN A 199 -7.20 -18.43 13.02
N HIS A 200 -7.52 -17.18 13.39
CA HIS A 200 -6.79 -16.02 12.87
C HIS A 200 -5.39 -15.90 13.48
N LEU A 201 -5.22 -16.31 14.74
CA LEU A 201 -3.92 -16.35 15.40
C LEU A 201 -3.04 -17.49 14.87
N VAL A 202 -3.65 -18.63 14.51
CA VAL A 202 -2.97 -19.74 13.84
C VAL A 202 -2.35 -19.29 12.52
N ARG A 203 -3.16 -18.66 11.64
CA ARG A 203 -2.68 -18.19 10.32
C ARG A 203 -1.64 -17.07 10.42
N PHE A 204 -1.79 -16.17 11.40
CA PHE A 204 -0.77 -15.14 11.67
C PHE A 204 0.58 -15.79 12.02
N LYS A 205 0.55 -16.82 12.86
CA LYS A 205 1.76 -17.56 13.25
C LYS A 205 2.35 -18.41 12.12
N GLU A 206 1.50 -18.98 11.27
CA GLU A 206 1.93 -19.76 10.10
C GLU A 206 2.52 -18.87 8.98
N GLY A 207 2.42 -17.54 9.10
CA GLY A 207 3.10 -16.61 8.22
C GLY A 207 2.51 -16.49 6.81
N ASP A 208 1.26 -16.90 6.59
CA ASP A 208 0.60 -16.74 5.29
C ASP A 208 0.13 -15.28 5.09
N LEU A 209 1.11 -14.40 4.90
CA LEU A 209 0.92 -12.98 4.61
C LEU A 209 0.06 -12.77 3.36
N LEU A 210 0.21 -13.64 2.35
CA LEU A 210 -0.56 -13.58 1.12
C LEU A 210 -2.04 -13.94 1.38
N GLY A 211 -2.31 -14.98 2.17
CA GLY A 211 -3.67 -15.29 2.64
C GLY A 211 -4.31 -14.19 3.50
N PHE A 212 -3.50 -13.40 4.23
CA PHE A 212 -3.98 -12.20 4.91
C PHE A 212 -4.31 -11.06 3.93
N LEU A 213 -3.46 -10.80 2.93
CA LEU A 213 -3.69 -9.78 1.89
C LEU A 213 -4.93 -10.07 1.03
N LEU A 214 -5.33 -11.33 0.92
CA LEU A 214 -6.55 -11.78 0.23
C LEU A 214 -7.81 -11.70 1.10
N ARG A 215 -7.78 -11.14 2.32
CA ARG A 215 -9.00 -10.96 3.10
C ARG A 215 -9.86 -9.84 2.55
N LEU A 216 -11.15 -10.11 2.48
CA LEU A 216 -12.16 -9.13 2.13
C LEU A 216 -13.05 -8.86 3.34
N ASP A 217 -13.40 -7.60 3.54
CA ASP A 217 -14.56 -7.24 4.36
C ASP A 217 -15.88 -7.53 3.62
N GLU A 218 -17.01 -7.35 4.31
CA GLU A 218 -18.34 -7.62 3.74
C GLU A 218 -18.69 -6.70 2.55
N ASP A 219 -18.35 -5.41 2.61
CA ASP A 219 -18.58 -4.45 1.53
C ASP A 219 -17.73 -4.82 0.30
N GLN A 220 -16.44 -5.09 0.49
CA GLN A 220 -15.55 -5.55 -0.58
C GLN A 220 -16.04 -6.84 -1.22
N ARG A 221 -16.47 -7.82 -0.42
CA ARG A 221 -16.99 -9.11 -0.91
C ARG A 221 -18.27 -8.95 -1.73
N ARG A 222 -19.14 -7.99 -1.38
CA ARG A 222 -20.32 -7.68 -2.21
C ARG A 222 -19.91 -7.13 -3.58
N LEU A 223 -18.86 -6.33 -3.65
CA LEU A 223 -18.41 -5.69 -4.89
C LEU A 223 -17.75 -6.66 -5.88
N THR A 224 -17.18 -7.78 -5.41
CA THR A 224 -16.56 -8.78 -6.30
C THR A 224 -17.58 -9.40 -7.27
N ARG A 225 -18.82 -9.58 -6.80
CA ARG A 225 -19.96 -10.17 -7.55
C ARG A 225 -20.91 -9.14 -8.15
N TRP A 226 -20.71 -7.88 -7.82
CA TRP A 226 -21.63 -6.83 -8.24
C TRP A 226 -21.47 -6.51 -9.74
N ALA A 227 -22.61 -6.35 -10.42
CA ALA A 227 -22.67 -5.75 -11.76
C ALA A 227 -21.77 -6.45 -12.80
N LEU A 228 -21.72 -7.79 -12.82
CA LEU A 228 -20.88 -8.60 -13.73
C LEU A 228 -21.23 -8.50 -15.23
N ALA A 229 -22.29 -7.76 -15.59
CA ALA A 229 -22.75 -7.57 -16.98
C ALA A 229 -22.75 -6.08 -17.35
N GLY A 230 -21.68 -5.58 -17.96
CA GLY A 230 -21.50 -4.19 -18.34
C GLY A 230 -20.21 -3.61 -17.74
N PRO A 231 -19.64 -2.54 -18.34
CA PRO A 231 -18.42 -1.93 -17.82
C PRO A 231 -18.64 -1.46 -16.38
N THR A 232 -17.71 -1.78 -15.49
CA THR A 232 -17.83 -1.50 -14.05
C THR A 232 -16.59 -0.83 -13.51
N MET A 233 -16.77 0.01 -12.50
CA MET A 233 -15.66 0.69 -11.84
C MET A 233 -15.80 0.62 -10.33
N VAL A 234 -14.69 0.32 -9.65
CA VAL A 234 -14.54 0.46 -8.21
C VAL A 234 -13.57 1.59 -7.94
N ARG A 235 -13.98 2.57 -7.14
CA ARG A 235 -13.14 3.66 -6.67
C ARG A 235 -12.92 3.59 -5.18
N GLY A 236 -11.82 4.17 -4.70
CA GLY A 236 -11.52 4.28 -3.28
C GLY A 236 -10.17 4.92 -3.05
N GLY A 237 -9.93 5.44 -1.85
CA GLY A 237 -8.64 6.03 -1.50
C GLY A 237 -7.52 4.99 -1.41
N ALA A 238 -6.33 5.47 -1.05
CA ALA A 238 -5.19 4.60 -0.77
C ALA A 238 -5.55 3.62 0.37
N GLY A 239 -5.18 2.34 0.23
CA GLY A 239 -5.37 1.34 1.28
C GLY A 239 -6.79 0.80 1.45
N THR A 240 -7.75 1.10 0.56
CA THR A 240 -9.14 0.61 0.69
C THR A 240 -9.39 -0.79 0.13
N GLY A 241 -8.36 -1.46 -0.44
CA GLY A 241 -8.46 -2.82 -0.99
C GLY A 241 -9.01 -2.92 -2.43
N LYS A 242 -8.84 -1.88 -3.25
CA LYS A 242 -9.24 -1.87 -4.67
C LYS A 242 -8.66 -3.06 -5.45
N SER A 243 -7.35 -3.26 -5.35
CA SER A 243 -6.63 -4.37 -5.99
C SER A 243 -7.16 -5.73 -5.52
N THR A 244 -7.44 -5.90 -4.23
CA THR A 244 -8.00 -7.16 -3.70
C THR A 244 -9.38 -7.44 -4.28
N VAL A 245 -10.25 -6.43 -4.42
CA VAL A 245 -11.54 -6.58 -5.10
C VAL A 245 -11.36 -6.97 -6.57
N ALA A 246 -10.40 -6.36 -7.28
CA ALA A 246 -10.08 -6.71 -8.66
C ALA A 246 -9.65 -8.18 -8.80
N LEU A 247 -8.78 -8.65 -7.91
CA LEU A 247 -8.30 -10.04 -7.88
C LEU A 247 -9.46 -11.03 -7.69
N TYR A 248 -10.32 -10.81 -6.69
CA TYR A 248 -11.48 -11.67 -6.47
C TYR A 248 -12.51 -11.59 -7.60
N ARG A 249 -12.60 -10.45 -8.28
CA ARG A 249 -13.48 -10.33 -9.44
C ARG A 249 -13.05 -11.27 -10.58
N VAL A 250 -11.75 -11.53 -10.76
CA VAL A 250 -11.27 -12.58 -11.69
C VAL A 250 -11.89 -13.92 -11.33
N LYS A 251 -11.78 -14.32 -10.05
CA LYS A 251 -12.33 -15.59 -9.56
C LYS A 251 -13.84 -15.68 -9.81
N GLU A 252 -14.58 -14.65 -9.41
CA GLU A 252 -16.04 -14.62 -9.57
C GLU A 252 -16.48 -14.64 -11.04
N LEU A 253 -15.71 -14.02 -11.95
CA LEU A 253 -15.99 -14.09 -13.39
C LEU A 253 -15.76 -15.50 -13.95
N LEU A 254 -14.74 -16.22 -13.47
CA LEU A 254 -14.44 -17.59 -13.90
C LEU A 254 -15.35 -18.65 -13.26
N GLU A 255 -16.00 -18.33 -12.15
CA GLU A 255 -16.88 -19.23 -11.38
C GLU A 255 -18.38 -18.90 -11.53
N ARG A 256 -18.73 -17.85 -12.30
CA ARG A 256 -20.11 -17.40 -12.45
C ARG A 256 -20.98 -18.45 -13.14
N PRO A 257 -22.30 -18.50 -12.84
CA PRO A 257 -23.25 -19.25 -13.64
C PRO A 257 -23.19 -18.81 -15.11
N GLY A 258 -23.05 -19.76 -16.03
CA GLY A 258 -22.89 -19.49 -17.47
C GLY A 258 -21.45 -19.26 -17.92
N ALA A 259 -20.45 -19.47 -17.04
CA ALA A 259 -19.07 -19.56 -17.47
C ALA A 259 -18.87 -20.76 -18.42
N THR A 260 -18.20 -20.54 -19.55
CA THR A 260 -17.96 -21.55 -20.59
C THR A 260 -16.78 -22.45 -20.27
N GLY A 261 -15.89 -22.04 -19.37
CA GLY A 261 -14.64 -22.74 -19.09
C GLY A 261 -13.52 -22.41 -20.09
N ALA A 262 -13.81 -21.62 -21.13
CA ALA A 262 -12.88 -21.26 -22.19
C ALA A 262 -12.51 -19.76 -22.19
N GLU A 263 -13.05 -18.98 -21.24
CA GLU A 263 -12.87 -17.54 -21.22
C GLU A 263 -11.43 -17.15 -20.96
N ARG A 264 -10.99 -16.07 -21.60
CA ARG A 264 -9.68 -15.47 -21.42
C ARG A 264 -9.80 -14.18 -20.63
N VAL A 265 -9.04 -14.10 -19.54
CA VAL A 265 -8.99 -12.92 -18.67
C VAL A 265 -7.64 -12.22 -18.82
N LEU A 266 -7.65 -10.92 -19.01
CA LEU A 266 -6.49 -10.05 -18.83
C LEU A 266 -6.63 -9.32 -17.49
N PHE A 267 -5.66 -9.50 -16.61
CA PHE A 267 -5.45 -8.63 -15.44
C PHE A 267 -4.26 -7.73 -15.73
N THR A 268 -4.48 -6.42 -15.68
CA THR A 268 -3.44 -5.43 -15.96
C THR A 268 -3.29 -4.43 -14.83
N THR A 269 -2.07 -3.91 -14.70
CA THR A 269 -1.66 -2.90 -13.73
C THR A 269 -0.61 -2.01 -14.38
N TYR A 270 -0.34 -0.86 -13.77
CA TYR A 270 0.62 0.11 -14.28
C TYR A 270 2.08 -0.35 -14.17
N THR A 271 2.48 -0.96 -13.04
CA THR A 271 3.91 -1.23 -12.78
C THR A 271 4.29 -2.72 -12.90
N ARG A 272 5.49 -2.97 -13.44
CA ARG A 272 6.07 -4.33 -13.51
C ARG A 272 6.27 -4.95 -12.13
N ALA A 273 6.57 -4.13 -11.12
CA ALA A 273 6.76 -4.58 -9.74
C ALA A 273 5.48 -5.23 -9.18
N LEU A 274 4.31 -4.69 -9.53
CA LEU A 274 3.02 -5.24 -9.11
C LEU A 274 2.64 -6.53 -9.84
N LEU A 275 3.16 -6.80 -11.04
CA LEU A 275 2.81 -8.01 -11.79
C LEU A 275 3.22 -9.30 -11.06
N ALA A 276 4.42 -9.34 -10.49
CA ALA A 276 4.91 -10.53 -9.80
C ALA A 276 4.04 -10.87 -8.58
N VAL A 277 3.74 -9.87 -7.75
CA VAL A 277 2.89 -10.03 -6.56
C VAL A 277 1.45 -10.36 -6.96
N THR A 278 0.90 -9.67 -7.96
CA THR A 278 -0.45 -9.93 -8.50
C THR A 278 -0.58 -11.38 -8.96
N ARG A 279 0.42 -11.89 -9.68
CA ARG A 279 0.44 -13.27 -10.15
C ARG A 279 0.46 -14.26 -9.00
N GLN A 280 1.31 -14.05 -7.99
CA GLN A 280 1.35 -14.89 -6.79
C GLN A 280 0.01 -14.90 -6.04
N LEU A 281 -0.63 -13.75 -5.89
CA LEU A 281 -1.94 -13.64 -5.24
C LEU A 281 -3.04 -14.36 -6.04
N LEU A 282 -3.02 -14.28 -7.37
CA LEU A 282 -3.94 -15.04 -8.23
C LEU A 282 -3.69 -16.55 -8.16
N GLU A 283 -2.43 -16.98 -8.14
CA GLU A 283 -2.05 -18.40 -8.01
C GLU A 283 -2.49 -19.01 -6.67
N GLN A 284 -2.59 -18.20 -5.60
CA GLN A 284 -3.19 -18.63 -4.34
C GLN A 284 -4.72 -18.66 -4.37
N LEU A 285 -5.35 -17.78 -5.15
CA LEU A 285 -6.80 -17.60 -5.17
C LEU A 285 -7.52 -18.54 -6.15
N LEU A 286 -6.85 -18.91 -7.23
CA LEU A 286 -7.37 -19.65 -8.38
C LEU A 286 -6.80 -21.06 -8.43
N THR A 287 -7.55 -21.99 -9.02
CA THR A 287 -7.02 -23.31 -9.36
C THR A 287 -5.99 -23.21 -10.49
N PRO A 288 -5.06 -24.17 -10.65
CA PRO A 288 -4.12 -24.18 -11.78
C PRO A 288 -4.80 -24.12 -13.15
N GLU A 289 -6.01 -24.68 -13.28
CA GLU A 289 -6.80 -24.61 -14.51
C GLU A 289 -7.42 -23.24 -14.75
N GLN A 290 -7.92 -22.58 -13.71
CA GLN A 290 -8.37 -21.18 -13.80
C GLN A 290 -7.19 -20.27 -14.15
N MET A 291 -6.01 -20.46 -13.54
CA MET A 291 -4.85 -19.61 -13.77
C MET A 291 -4.33 -19.66 -15.21
N ARG A 292 -4.43 -20.82 -15.90
CA ARG A 292 -4.07 -20.93 -17.34
C ARG A 292 -4.87 -20.00 -18.25
N ARG A 293 -6.04 -19.56 -17.80
CA ARG A 293 -6.93 -18.65 -18.54
C ARG A 293 -6.68 -17.18 -18.24
N VAL A 294 -5.81 -16.88 -17.27
CA VAL A 294 -5.52 -15.51 -16.82
C VAL A 294 -4.15 -15.07 -17.32
N THR A 295 -4.12 -13.99 -18.10
CA THR A 295 -2.90 -13.27 -18.47
C THR A 295 -2.70 -12.10 -17.50
N VAL A 296 -1.52 -12.01 -16.90
CA VAL A 296 -1.13 -10.89 -16.03
C VAL A 296 -0.03 -10.10 -16.75
N ALA A 297 -0.35 -8.89 -17.21
CA ALA A 297 0.54 -8.09 -18.06
C ALA A 297 0.32 -6.58 -17.87
N THR A 298 1.34 -5.74 -18.10
CA THR A 298 1.13 -4.29 -18.18
C THR A 298 0.48 -3.89 -19.50
N ALA A 299 -0.12 -2.70 -19.57
CA ALA A 299 -0.65 -2.16 -20.82
C ALA A 299 0.42 -2.07 -21.93
N ASP A 300 1.66 -1.74 -21.54
CA ASP A 300 2.82 -1.70 -22.43
C ASP A 300 3.19 -3.07 -22.99
N GLN A 301 3.05 -4.13 -22.18
CA GLN A 301 3.32 -5.49 -22.61
C GLN A 301 2.24 -5.99 -23.57
N VAL A 302 0.97 -5.63 -23.32
CA VAL A 302 -0.13 -5.85 -24.28
C VAL A 302 0.15 -5.14 -25.61
N ALA A 303 0.58 -3.87 -25.58
CA ALA A 303 0.92 -3.13 -26.80
C ALA A 303 2.08 -3.80 -27.55
N PHE A 304 3.12 -4.21 -26.83
CA PHE A 304 4.27 -4.93 -27.41
C PHE A 304 3.83 -6.23 -28.09
N ASP A 305 2.96 -7.02 -27.46
CA ASP A 305 2.47 -8.29 -28.00
C ASP A 305 1.60 -8.10 -29.25
N VAL A 306 0.75 -7.05 -29.25
CA VAL A 306 -0.09 -6.69 -30.41
C VAL A 306 0.76 -6.26 -31.60
N VAL A 307 1.73 -5.36 -31.40
CA VAL A 307 2.62 -4.92 -32.47
C VAL A 307 3.50 -6.08 -32.94
N GLY A 308 3.98 -6.89 -32.00
CA GLY A 308 4.78 -8.09 -32.22
C GLY A 308 4.11 -9.15 -33.09
N SER A 309 2.77 -9.20 -33.12
CA SER A 309 2.03 -10.10 -34.01
C SER A 309 2.04 -9.65 -35.47
N THR A 310 2.41 -8.40 -35.75
CA THR A 310 2.38 -7.79 -37.09
C THR A 310 3.78 -7.51 -37.62
N ARG A 311 4.70 -7.08 -36.76
CA ARG A 311 6.09 -6.79 -37.13
C ARG A 311 7.05 -7.12 -35.99
N ARG A 312 8.34 -7.26 -36.31
CA ARG A 312 9.38 -7.35 -35.28
C ARG A 312 9.49 -6.01 -34.55
N VAL A 313 9.26 -6.02 -33.25
CA VAL A 313 9.48 -4.85 -32.39
C VAL A 313 10.98 -4.72 -32.08
N GLY A 314 11.52 -3.51 -32.25
CA GLY A 314 12.90 -3.19 -31.91
C GLY A 314 13.16 -3.16 -30.40
N LYS A 315 14.37 -2.72 -30.02
CA LYS A 315 14.73 -2.52 -28.62
C LYS A 315 13.98 -1.29 -28.09
N VAL A 316 13.25 -1.47 -26.99
CA VAL A 316 12.59 -0.37 -26.29
C VAL A 316 13.63 0.58 -25.68
N GLU A 317 13.47 1.86 -25.97
CA GLU A 317 14.25 2.97 -25.40
C GLU A 317 13.85 3.15 -23.93
N GLY A 318 14.86 3.21 -23.04
CA GLY A 318 14.60 3.53 -21.63
C GLY A 318 14.55 5.04 -21.39
N ASP A 319 13.87 5.47 -20.34
CA ASP A 319 13.60 6.89 -20.03
C ASP A 319 14.85 7.77 -20.07
N ARG A 320 15.97 7.30 -19.50
CA ARG A 320 17.25 8.04 -19.50
C ARG A 320 17.81 8.24 -20.92
N GLN A 321 17.66 7.25 -21.79
CA GLN A 321 18.10 7.34 -23.19
C GLN A 321 17.20 8.30 -23.96
N GLY A 322 15.88 8.19 -23.80
CA GLY A 322 14.90 9.11 -24.39
C GLY A 322 15.12 10.55 -23.97
N LEU A 323 15.34 10.80 -22.67
CA LEU A 323 15.66 12.14 -22.15
C LEU A 323 16.97 12.69 -22.70
N SER A 324 18.02 11.86 -22.80
CA SER A 324 19.30 12.27 -23.40
C SER A 324 19.13 12.66 -24.87
N ARG A 325 18.32 11.90 -25.62
CA ARG A 325 18.02 12.19 -27.02
C ARG A 325 17.21 13.48 -27.16
N LEU A 326 16.18 13.65 -26.34
CA LEU A 326 15.37 14.87 -26.30
C LEU A 326 16.23 16.11 -25.97
N ASN A 327 17.16 16.01 -25.01
CA ASN A 327 18.08 17.10 -24.70
C ASN A 327 18.97 17.45 -25.91
N GLY A 328 19.56 16.43 -26.56
CA GLY A 328 20.40 16.62 -27.73
C GLY A 328 19.63 17.24 -28.90
N LEU A 329 18.39 16.78 -29.11
CA LEU A 329 17.49 17.33 -30.12
C LEU A 329 17.14 18.78 -29.81
N ARG A 330 16.66 19.09 -28.60
CA ARG A 330 16.26 20.45 -28.21
C ARG A 330 17.37 21.48 -28.38
N ARG A 331 18.64 21.10 -28.16
CA ARG A 331 19.80 21.99 -28.38
C ARG A 331 20.02 22.36 -29.85
N ARG A 332 19.73 21.42 -30.76
CA ARG A 332 19.97 21.57 -32.21
C ARG A 332 18.72 22.01 -32.96
N HIS A 333 17.54 21.72 -32.42
CA HIS A 333 16.23 22.01 -32.99
C HIS A 333 16.11 23.49 -33.34
N ARG A 334 15.57 23.73 -34.53
CA ARG A 334 15.23 25.06 -35.05
C ARG A 334 13.74 25.01 -35.36
N PRO A 335 12.90 25.81 -34.68
CA PRO A 335 11.49 25.87 -35.02
C PRO A 335 11.31 26.21 -36.49
N ASP A 336 10.46 25.45 -37.17
CA ASP A 336 10.21 25.62 -38.60
C ASP A 336 9.18 26.73 -38.85
N GLY A 337 9.39 27.44 -39.96
CA GLY A 337 8.46 28.47 -40.45
C GLY A 337 8.47 29.80 -39.69
N GLY A 338 7.88 30.81 -40.33
CA GLY A 338 7.76 32.17 -39.79
C GLY A 338 8.97 33.07 -40.06
N SER A 339 8.86 34.30 -39.56
CA SER A 339 9.95 35.29 -39.64
C SER A 339 11.11 34.91 -38.72
N ALA A 340 12.32 35.43 -39.00
CA ALA A 340 13.48 35.24 -38.14
C ALA A 340 13.24 35.68 -36.67
N PHE A 341 12.30 36.61 -36.46
CA PHE A 341 11.87 37.03 -35.13
C PHE A 341 11.00 35.96 -34.44
N GLU A 342 10.04 35.37 -35.14
CA GLU A 342 9.18 34.30 -34.61
C GLU A 342 9.97 33.04 -34.25
N VAL A 343 10.91 32.64 -35.10
CA VAL A 343 11.82 31.52 -34.81
C VAL A 343 12.61 31.75 -33.51
N ARG A 344 13.11 32.98 -33.29
CA ARG A 344 13.79 33.33 -32.02
C ARG A 344 12.86 33.24 -30.82
N LEU A 345 11.61 33.70 -30.95
CA LEU A 345 10.63 33.65 -29.87
C LEU A 345 10.21 32.22 -29.53
N ARG A 346 9.95 31.37 -30.53
CA ARG A 346 9.64 29.95 -30.34
C ARG A 346 10.80 29.20 -29.69
N ARG A 347 12.04 29.49 -30.12
CA ARG A 347 13.24 28.92 -29.47
C ARG A 347 13.33 29.30 -27.99
N ARG A 348 13.13 30.57 -27.67
CA ARG A 348 13.15 31.05 -26.28
C ARG A 348 12.04 30.42 -25.44
N ALA A 349 10.91 30.05 -26.02
CA ALA A 349 9.86 29.31 -25.32
C ALA A 349 10.35 27.92 -24.90
N LEU A 350 11.01 27.18 -25.80
CA LEU A 350 11.57 25.85 -25.51
C LEU A 350 12.72 25.87 -24.50
N GLU A 351 13.53 26.93 -24.48
CA GLU A 351 14.64 27.09 -23.54
C GLU A 351 14.18 27.18 -22.08
N ARG A 352 12.95 27.66 -21.84
CA ARG A 352 12.34 27.77 -20.51
C ARG A 352 11.76 26.46 -19.98
N LEU A 353 11.65 25.44 -20.84
CA LEU A 353 11.07 24.15 -20.49
C LEU A 353 12.19 23.15 -20.17
N SER A 354 12.00 22.34 -19.14
CA SER A 354 12.92 21.24 -18.83
C SER A 354 12.64 20.05 -19.75
N ASP A 355 13.67 19.24 -20.02
CA ASP A 355 13.51 18.05 -20.85
C ASP A 355 12.59 17.01 -20.19
N ALA A 356 12.61 16.91 -18.87
CA ALA A 356 11.69 16.06 -18.11
C ALA A 356 10.23 16.49 -18.28
N TRP A 357 9.96 17.80 -18.19
CA TRP A 357 8.61 18.32 -18.37
C TRP A 357 8.12 18.14 -19.82
N LEU A 358 9.01 18.32 -20.80
CA LEU A 358 8.71 18.10 -22.22
C LEU A 358 8.39 16.62 -22.50
N ALA A 359 9.18 15.70 -21.94
CA ALA A 359 8.93 14.27 -22.06
C ALA A 359 7.55 13.90 -21.50
N GLU A 360 7.19 14.40 -20.31
CA GLU A 360 5.85 14.17 -19.77
C GLU A 360 4.74 14.79 -20.63
N GLU A 361 4.96 15.98 -21.20
CA GLU A 361 4.00 16.62 -22.10
C GLU A 361 3.77 15.77 -23.36
N PHE A 362 4.84 15.18 -23.90
CA PHE A 362 4.76 14.23 -25.01
C PHE A 362 3.99 12.98 -24.59
N ASP A 363 4.39 12.34 -23.49
CA ASP A 363 3.86 11.05 -23.07
C ASP A 363 2.40 11.10 -22.61
N TRP A 364 1.97 12.18 -21.96
CA TRP A 364 0.64 12.26 -21.33
C TRP A 364 -0.37 13.10 -22.12
N ILE A 365 0.08 14.16 -22.78
CA ILE A 365 -0.83 15.07 -23.49
C ILE A 365 -0.87 14.74 -24.97
N ILE A 366 0.29 14.64 -25.63
CA ILE A 366 0.33 14.43 -27.09
C ILE A 366 0.09 12.95 -27.41
N ASP A 367 1.06 12.09 -27.12
CA ASP A 367 1.00 10.66 -27.41
C ASP A 367 -0.03 9.97 -26.50
N GLY A 368 -0.10 10.37 -25.24
CA GLY A 368 -1.02 9.79 -24.26
C GLY A 368 -2.49 9.96 -24.62
N ARG A 369 -2.85 11.01 -25.36
CA ARG A 369 -4.20 11.24 -25.91
C ARG A 369 -4.31 10.91 -27.40
N GLY A 370 -3.20 10.55 -28.04
CA GLY A 370 -3.14 10.25 -29.47
C GLY A 370 -3.48 11.44 -30.36
N LEU A 371 -3.08 12.66 -29.97
CA LEU A 371 -3.30 13.85 -30.77
C LEU A 371 -2.48 13.76 -32.08
N GLN A 372 -3.14 13.92 -33.22
CA GLN A 372 -2.51 13.71 -34.53
C GLN A 372 -2.15 15.03 -35.23
N THR A 373 -2.81 16.13 -34.85
CA THR A 373 -2.64 17.44 -35.50
C THR A 373 -2.24 18.54 -34.52
N LEU A 374 -1.63 19.61 -35.06
CA LEU A 374 -1.29 20.80 -34.27
C LEU A 374 -2.57 21.43 -33.71
N GLU A 375 -3.64 21.44 -34.50
CA GLU A 375 -4.95 21.96 -34.11
C GLU A 375 -5.51 21.21 -32.91
N ASP A 376 -5.44 19.88 -32.91
CA ASP A 376 -5.83 19.05 -31.76
C ASP A 376 -4.99 19.41 -30.53
N TYR A 377 -3.67 19.55 -30.71
CA TYR A 377 -2.80 19.95 -29.62
C TYR A 377 -3.12 21.35 -29.12
N LEU A 378 -3.40 22.34 -29.96
CA LEU A 378 -3.74 23.69 -29.52
C LEU A 378 -5.05 23.73 -28.73
N ALA A 379 -6.04 22.95 -29.15
CA ALA A 379 -7.35 22.86 -28.51
C ALA A 379 -7.35 22.00 -27.23
N ALA A 380 -6.39 21.08 -27.07
CA ALA A 380 -6.39 20.14 -25.95
C ALA A 380 -6.29 20.84 -24.58
N PRO A 381 -7.15 20.51 -23.61
CA PRO A 381 -7.04 21.03 -22.25
C PRO A 381 -5.81 20.44 -21.56
N ARG A 382 -5.05 21.26 -20.81
CA ARG A 382 -3.82 20.84 -20.10
C ARG A 382 -3.84 21.04 -18.58
N PRO A 383 -4.88 20.54 -17.92
CA PRO A 383 -5.05 20.70 -16.48
C PRO A 383 -3.97 19.97 -15.68
N GLY A 384 -3.56 20.56 -14.55
CA GLY A 384 -2.59 19.98 -13.62
C GLY A 384 -1.13 19.98 -14.11
N ARG A 385 -0.83 20.58 -15.27
CA ARG A 385 0.56 20.66 -15.78
C ARG A 385 1.41 21.75 -15.11
N GLY A 386 0.81 22.59 -14.27
CA GLY A 386 1.48 23.66 -13.50
C GLY A 386 2.03 24.84 -14.31
N LEU A 387 2.28 24.64 -15.61
CA LEU A 387 2.82 25.65 -16.51
C LEU A 387 1.83 25.92 -17.67
N GLY A 388 1.28 27.13 -17.70
CA GLY A 388 0.45 27.58 -18.82
C GLY A 388 1.30 27.82 -20.08
N LEU A 389 0.97 27.17 -21.19
CA LEU A 389 1.55 27.49 -22.50
C LEU A 389 0.55 28.25 -23.37
N ASN A 390 1.02 29.37 -23.93
CA ASN A 390 0.30 30.05 -25.00
C ASN A 390 0.45 29.30 -26.34
N ALA A 391 -0.33 29.71 -27.35
CA ALA A 391 -0.35 29.06 -28.67
C ALA A 391 1.05 28.93 -29.28
N ARG A 392 1.86 30.00 -29.24
CA ARG A 392 3.23 30.00 -29.76
C ARG A 392 4.14 28.97 -29.08
N ALA A 393 4.05 28.84 -27.76
CA ALA A 393 4.83 27.85 -27.03
C ALA A 393 4.35 26.42 -27.36
N ARG A 394 3.03 26.23 -27.56
CA ARG A 394 2.47 24.94 -27.99
C ARG A 394 2.94 24.56 -29.40
N GLU A 395 2.95 25.49 -30.34
CA GLU A 395 3.52 25.27 -31.67
C GLU A 395 4.98 24.81 -31.58
N ALA A 396 5.81 25.50 -30.80
CA ALA A 396 7.21 25.11 -30.62
C ALA A 396 7.37 23.71 -30.00
N VAL A 397 6.54 23.36 -29.02
CA VAL A 397 6.53 22.03 -28.40
C VAL A 397 6.08 20.95 -29.39
N TRP A 398 5.10 21.25 -30.23
CA TRP A 398 4.59 20.35 -31.27
C TRP A 398 5.64 20.08 -32.35
N ASP A 399 6.31 21.12 -32.84
CA ASP A 399 7.38 20.99 -33.83
C ASP A 399 8.52 20.11 -33.27
N LEU A 400 8.93 20.35 -32.02
CA LEU A 400 9.93 19.54 -31.34
C LEU A 400 9.47 18.08 -31.16
N HIS A 401 8.20 17.84 -30.79
CA HIS A 401 7.64 16.49 -30.66
C HIS A 401 7.68 15.73 -31.98
N ARG A 402 7.27 16.37 -33.08
CA ARG A 402 7.27 15.74 -34.40
C ARG A 402 8.68 15.34 -34.83
N GLU A 403 9.65 16.24 -34.64
CA GLU A 403 11.04 15.91 -34.93
C GLU A 403 11.53 14.77 -34.03
N PHE A 404 11.23 14.82 -32.72
CA PHE A 404 11.59 13.78 -31.74
C PHE A 404 10.99 12.42 -32.07
N ALA A 405 9.79 12.39 -32.64
CA ALA A 405 9.12 11.17 -33.07
C ALA A 405 9.68 10.60 -34.37
N SER A 406 10.24 11.45 -35.24
CA SER A 406 10.85 11.05 -36.51
C SER A 406 12.34 10.72 -36.41
N GLU A 407 13.05 11.25 -35.41
CA GLU A 407 14.48 11.02 -35.23
C GLU A 407 14.75 9.53 -34.92
N PRO A 408 15.75 8.90 -35.55
CA PRO A 408 16.10 7.52 -35.25
C PRO A 408 16.34 7.31 -33.75
N GLY A 409 15.67 6.30 -33.19
CA GLY A 409 15.73 5.96 -31.77
C GLY A 409 15.28 4.53 -31.53
N GLY A 410 15.28 4.12 -30.26
CA GLY A 410 14.63 2.87 -29.87
C GLY A 410 13.10 2.98 -29.94
N GLU A 411 12.42 1.84 -29.78
CA GLU A 411 10.96 1.81 -29.69
C GLU A 411 10.51 2.55 -28.43
N ARG A 412 9.39 3.28 -28.51
CA ARG A 412 8.83 4.02 -27.37
C ARG A 412 7.45 3.49 -27.05
N PHE A 413 7.16 3.23 -25.78
CA PHE A 413 5.85 2.71 -25.37
C PHE A 413 4.66 3.60 -25.77
N PRO A 414 4.70 4.94 -25.69
CA PRO A 414 3.63 5.77 -26.24
C PRO A 414 3.32 5.48 -27.71
N ALA A 415 4.35 5.38 -28.56
CA ALA A 415 4.19 5.06 -29.98
C ALA A 415 3.69 3.62 -30.20
N LEU A 416 4.23 2.65 -29.47
CA LEU A 416 3.77 1.25 -29.54
C LEU A 416 2.30 1.10 -29.14
N ARG A 417 1.83 1.86 -28.13
CA ARG A 417 0.42 1.85 -27.70
C ARG A 417 -0.51 2.40 -28.78
N LEU A 418 -0.11 3.47 -29.47
CA LEU A 418 -0.87 4.02 -30.61
C LEU A 418 -0.93 3.03 -31.77
N GLU A 419 0.21 2.47 -32.17
CA GLU A 419 0.26 1.47 -33.23
C GLU A 419 -0.56 0.22 -32.88
N ALA A 420 -0.45 -0.27 -31.64
CA ALA A 420 -1.25 -1.38 -31.15
C ALA A 420 -2.74 -1.08 -31.23
N LEU A 421 -3.17 0.11 -30.78
CA LEU A 421 -4.56 0.53 -30.83
C LEU A 421 -5.10 0.49 -32.27
N ASP A 422 -4.34 0.99 -33.25
CA ASP A 422 -4.71 0.94 -34.65
C ASP A 422 -4.77 -0.48 -35.21
N ILE A 423 -3.83 -1.36 -34.83
CA ILE A 423 -3.83 -2.77 -35.20
C ILE A 423 -5.10 -3.46 -34.68
N VAL A 424 -5.45 -3.28 -33.40
CA VAL A 424 -6.65 -3.89 -32.80
C VAL A 424 -7.91 -3.35 -33.48
N ARG A 425 -8.04 -2.04 -33.65
CA ARG A 425 -9.20 -1.41 -34.33
C ARG A 425 -9.39 -1.87 -35.76
N SER A 426 -8.29 -2.13 -36.47
CA SER A 426 -8.34 -2.66 -37.84
C SER A 426 -8.70 -4.15 -37.93
N GLY A 427 -8.91 -4.83 -36.79
CA GLY A 427 -9.25 -6.26 -36.74
C GLY A 427 -8.09 -7.20 -37.09
N ARG A 428 -6.85 -6.69 -37.15
CA ARG A 428 -5.66 -7.47 -37.54
C ARG A 428 -5.06 -8.30 -36.39
N TRP A 429 -5.58 -8.16 -35.17
CA TRP A 429 -5.14 -8.91 -34.00
C TRP A 429 -6.23 -9.89 -33.56
N ALA A 430 -5.87 -11.13 -33.25
CA ALA A 430 -6.80 -12.19 -32.84
C ALA A 430 -6.77 -12.49 -31.32
N GLY A 431 -5.92 -11.79 -30.57
CA GLY A 431 -5.63 -12.10 -29.17
C GLY A 431 -6.65 -11.58 -28.16
N TYR A 432 -7.92 -11.37 -28.52
CA TYR A 432 -8.91 -10.74 -27.64
C TYR A 432 -9.17 -11.48 -26.32
N TYR A 433 -9.64 -10.72 -25.33
CA TYR A 433 -9.99 -11.20 -23.98
C TYR A 433 -11.48 -11.01 -23.72
N ASP A 434 -12.10 -12.00 -23.08
CA ASP A 434 -13.50 -11.92 -22.64
C ASP A 434 -13.66 -10.93 -21.48
N TYR A 435 -12.64 -10.83 -20.63
CA TYR A 435 -12.61 -9.90 -19.51
C TYR A 435 -11.27 -9.18 -19.43
N VAL A 436 -11.31 -7.87 -19.18
CA VAL A 436 -10.14 -7.04 -18.93
C VAL A 436 -10.36 -6.29 -17.62
N LEU A 437 -9.54 -6.62 -16.63
CA LEU A 437 -9.51 -5.98 -15.32
C LEU A 437 -8.29 -5.08 -15.23
N VAL A 438 -8.52 -3.80 -15.01
CA VAL A 438 -7.49 -2.77 -14.97
C VAL A 438 -7.35 -2.27 -13.53
N ASP A 439 -6.25 -2.60 -12.88
CA ASP A 439 -5.87 -2.04 -11.59
C ASP A 439 -5.00 -0.79 -11.77
N GLU A 440 -5.10 0.14 -10.83
CA GLU A 440 -4.47 1.47 -10.88
C GLU A 440 -4.74 2.21 -12.20
N ALA A 441 -6.00 2.19 -12.65
CA ALA A 441 -6.40 2.74 -13.94
C ALA A 441 -6.10 4.24 -14.10
N GLN A 442 -5.99 4.98 -12.99
CA GLN A 442 -5.61 6.41 -13.00
C GLN A 442 -4.17 6.65 -13.49
N ASP A 443 -3.30 5.64 -13.41
CA ASP A 443 -1.91 5.75 -13.85
C ASP A 443 -1.75 5.43 -15.34
N LEU A 444 -2.84 5.16 -16.06
CA LEU A 444 -2.81 4.81 -17.49
C LEU A 444 -3.20 6.01 -18.36
N SER A 445 -2.47 6.17 -19.46
CA SER A 445 -2.81 7.18 -20.46
C SER A 445 -4.14 6.86 -21.16
N PRO A 446 -4.84 7.87 -21.70
CA PRO A 446 -6.05 7.69 -22.49
C PRO A 446 -5.94 6.62 -23.58
N VAL A 447 -4.83 6.63 -24.34
CA VAL A 447 -4.55 5.63 -25.38
C VAL A 447 -4.35 4.24 -24.80
N ALA A 448 -3.69 4.11 -23.65
CA ALA A 448 -3.55 2.81 -22.97
C ALA A 448 -4.91 2.26 -22.53
N LEU A 449 -5.77 3.10 -21.96
CA LEU A 449 -7.14 2.73 -21.59
C LEU A 449 -7.99 2.36 -22.82
N ALA A 450 -7.84 3.09 -23.93
CA ALA A 450 -8.51 2.76 -25.19
C ALA A 450 -8.05 1.41 -25.74
N LEU A 451 -6.73 1.14 -25.76
CA LEU A 451 -6.19 -0.15 -26.16
C LEU A 451 -6.77 -1.29 -25.31
N LEU A 452 -6.76 -1.14 -23.98
CA LEU A 452 -7.33 -2.12 -23.06
C LEU A 452 -8.85 -2.33 -23.26
N ALA A 453 -9.57 -1.30 -23.66
CA ALA A 453 -10.99 -1.40 -23.98
C ALA A 453 -11.27 -2.10 -25.33
N GLU A 454 -10.38 -1.96 -26.30
CA GLU A 454 -10.50 -2.56 -27.64
C GLU A 454 -10.03 -4.02 -27.66
N VAL A 455 -9.05 -4.41 -26.84
CA VAL A 455 -8.66 -5.83 -26.68
C VAL A 455 -9.71 -6.65 -25.94
N CYS A 456 -10.68 -6.02 -25.29
CA CYS A 456 -11.83 -6.68 -24.70
C CYS A 456 -12.90 -6.92 -25.77
N THR A 457 -13.40 -8.16 -25.86
CA THR A 457 -14.40 -8.56 -26.87
C THR A 457 -15.68 -7.76 -26.75
N THR A 458 -16.09 -7.43 -25.52
CA THR A 458 -17.35 -6.76 -25.22
C THR A 458 -17.17 -5.71 -24.12
N PRO A 459 -17.93 -4.60 -24.13
CA PRO A 459 -17.90 -3.63 -23.02
C PRO A 459 -18.23 -4.26 -21.67
N GLU A 460 -19.02 -5.34 -21.65
CA GLU A 460 -19.42 -6.07 -20.47
C GLU A 460 -18.27 -6.73 -19.73
N GLY A 461 -17.17 -7.01 -20.43
CA GLY A 461 -15.96 -7.61 -19.87
C GLY A 461 -15.05 -6.64 -19.14
N LEU A 462 -15.36 -5.34 -19.13
CA LEU A 462 -14.47 -4.30 -18.61
C LEU A 462 -14.70 -4.03 -17.12
N PHE A 463 -13.61 -4.04 -16.36
CA PHE A 463 -13.59 -3.60 -14.96
C PHE A 463 -12.38 -2.70 -14.69
N LEU A 464 -12.60 -1.56 -14.03
CA LEU A 464 -11.51 -0.71 -13.54
C LEU A 464 -11.54 -0.54 -12.03
N ALA A 465 -10.38 -0.70 -11.43
CA ALA A 465 -10.06 -0.24 -10.09
C ALA A 465 -9.24 1.05 -10.21
N ALA A 466 -9.74 2.13 -9.61
CA ALA A 466 -9.09 3.44 -9.70
C ALA A 466 -9.14 4.20 -8.37
N ASP A 467 -8.16 5.04 -8.10
CA ASP A 467 -8.23 5.93 -6.94
C ASP A 467 -9.23 7.08 -7.16
N SER A 468 -10.03 7.40 -6.13
CA SER A 468 -10.97 8.52 -6.15
C SER A 468 -10.31 9.91 -6.11
N LYS A 469 -9.16 10.02 -5.44
CA LYS A 469 -8.46 11.30 -5.19
C LYS A 469 -7.21 11.48 -6.05
N GLN A 470 -6.63 10.39 -6.54
CA GLN A 470 -5.45 10.42 -7.42
C GLN A 470 -5.80 10.26 -8.90
N SER A 471 -6.98 10.71 -9.35
CA SER A 471 -7.27 10.80 -10.80
C SER A 471 -6.27 11.76 -11.44
N LEU A 472 -5.11 11.23 -11.80
CA LEU A 472 -3.95 11.95 -12.27
C LEU A 472 -4.37 12.79 -13.46
N TYR A 473 -4.20 14.11 -13.29
CA TYR A 473 -4.36 15.11 -14.32
C TYR A 473 -5.77 15.22 -14.93
N SER A 474 -6.80 15.38 -14.08
CA SER A 474 -7.61 16.62 -14.00
C SER A 474 -9.08 16.52 -13.65
N ARG A 475 -9.61 17.62 -13.09
CA ARG A 475 -11.05 17.90 -12.97
C ARG A 475 -11.83 17.86 -14.30
N ASN A 476 -11.16 17.78 -15.46
CA ASN A 476 -11.78 17.90 -16.80
C ASN A 476 -11.57 16.68 -17.71
N TYR A 477 -10.92 15.61 -17.24
CA TYR A 477 -10.75 14.38 -18.01
C TYR A 477 -11.70 13.30 -17.51
N THR A 478 -12.45 12.67 -18.42
CA THR A 478 -13.42 11.63 -18.08
C THR A 478 -12.98 10.30 -18.67
N TRP A 479 -13.29 9.17 -18.02
CA TRP A 479 -12.99 7.85 -18.57
C TRP A 479 -13.60 7.63 -19.96
N SER A 480 -14.78 8.21 -20.19
CA SER A 480 -15.47 8.20 -21.49
C SER A 480 -14.73 8.97 -22.59
N SER A 481 -13.88 9.95 -22.25
CA SER A 481 -13.04 10.62 -23.25
C SER A 481 -11.84 9.77 -23.69
N ALA A 482 -11.45 8.75 -22.91
CA ALA A 482 -10.49 7.74 -23.40
C ALA A 482 -11.14 6.84 -24.45
N HIS A 483 -12.35 6.35 -24.16
CA HIS A 483 -13.02 5.39 -25.02
C HIS A 483 -14.55 5.33 -24.79
N PRO A 484 -15.37 5.19 -25.84
CA PRO A 484 -16.83 5.09 -25.71
C PRO A 484 -17.31 3.92 -24.84
N ARG A 485 -16.54 2.84 -24.73
CA ARG A 485 -16.89 1.67 -23.89
C ARG A 485 -16.63 1.90 -22.39
N LEU A 486 -15.92 2.96 -22.01
CA LEU A 486 -15.55 3.26 -20.62
C LEU A 486 -16.58 4.19 -19.96
N GLN A 487 -17.84 3.75 -19.98
CA GLN A 487 -18.97 4.48 -19.40
C GLN A 487 -19.50 3.78 -18.16
N PHE A 488 -19.31 4.39 -16.99
CA PHE A 488 -19.65 3.78 -15.68
C PHE A 488 -20.87 4.40 -15.00
N ARG A 489 -21.77 5.05 -15.76
CA ARG A 489 -22.98 5.69 -15.21
C ARG A 489 -23.85 4.64 -14.51
N GLY A 490 -24.10 4.84 -13.21
CA GLY A 490 -24.83 3.86 -12.37
C GLY A 490 -24.06 2.56 -12.09
N ARG A 491 -22.81 2.44 -12.59
CA ARG A 491 -21.96 1.25 -12.49
C ARG A 491 -20.60 1.57 -11.86
N THR A 492 -20.62 2.53 -10.93
CA THR A 492 -19.47 2.86 -10.08
C THR A 492 -19.76 2.55 -8.61
N ALA A 493 -18.90 1.77 -7.97
CA ALA A 493 -18.91 1.53 -6.52
C ALA A 493 -17.75 2.27 -5.84
N VAL A 494 -17.93 2.60 -4.55
CA VAL A 494 -16.91 3.33 -3.77
C VAL A 494 -16.56 2.57 -2.49
N LEU A 495 -15.29 2.22 -2.34
CA LEU A 495 -14.67 1.68 -1.13
C LEU A 495 -14.25 2.84 -0.22
N ARG A 496 -14.75 2.84 1.02
CA ARG A 496 -14.56 3.95 1.96
C ARG A 496 -13.64 3.62 3.14
N ARG A 497 -13.45 2.34 3.47
CA ARG A 497 -12.67 1.92 4.63
C ARG A 497 -11.20 1.78 4.27
N ASN A 498 -10.33 2.45 5.02
CA ASN A 498 -8.87 2.32 4.89
C ASN A 498 -8.37 1.19 5.80
N TYR A 499 -7.59 0.26 5.24
CA TYR A 499 -7.01 -0.88 5.95
C TYR A 499 -5.48 -0.80 6.10
N ARG A 500 -4.85 0.25 5.54
CA ARG A 500 -3.40 0.41 5.48
C ARG A 500 -2.88 1.39 6.52
N SER A 501 -3.59 2.49 6.74
CA SER A 501 -3.13 3.63 7.53
C SER A 501 -3.89 3.73 8.85
N THR A 502 -3.22 4.25 9.89
CA THR A 502 -3.91 4.63 11.13
C THR A 502 -4.81 5.84 10.90
N ARG A 503 -5.71 6.11 11.85
CA ARG A 503 -6.65 7.24 11.77
C ARG A 503 -5.91 8.58 11.72
N GLU A 504 -4.79 8.71 12.43
CA GLU A 504 -3.97 9.92 12.44
C GLU A 504 -3.33 10.18 11.08
N ILE A 505 -2.77 9.14 10.45
CA ILE A 505 -2.15 9.23 9.11
C ILE A 505 -3.23 9.53 8.06
N ASP A 506 -4.37 8.85 8.12
CA ASP A 506 -5.48 9.07 7.19
C ASP A 506 -6.04 10.50 7.31
N ARG A 507 -6.18 11.02 8.54
CA ARG A 507 -6.59 12.41 8.79
C ARG A 507 -5.56 13.41 8.30
N ALA A 508 -4.27 13.19 8.56
CA ALA A 508 -3.21 14.07 8.06
C ALA A 508 -3.19 14.09 6.52
N ALA A 509 -3.30 12.93 5.87
CA ALA A 509 -3.39 12.83 4.42
C ALA A 509 -4.65 13.54 3.87
N PHE A 510 -5.78 13.46 4.58
CA PHE A 510 -6.99 14.16 4.21
C PHE A 510 -6.81 15.68 4.22
N LEU A 511 -6.18 16.24 5.28
CA LEU A 511 -5.93 17.67 5.42
C LEU A 511 -5.00 18.23 4.32
N VAL A 512 -4.05 17.43 3.82
CA VAL A 512 -3.17 17.84 2.70
C VAL A 512 -3.91 17.81 1.35
N LEU A 513 -4.95 16.98 1.24
CA LEU A 513 -5.70 16.79 -0.01
C LEU A 513 -6.90 17.73 -0.15
N GLU A 514 -7.36 18.34 0.95
CA GLU A 514 -8.27 19.48 0.89
C GLU A 514 -7.45 20.73 0.57
N PRO A 515 -7.70 21.41 -0.57
CA PRO A 515 -7.18 22.76 -0.72
C PRO A 515 -7.76 23.59 0.43
N GLU A 516 -6.92 24.41 1.09
CA GLU A 516 -7.45 25.46 1.96
C GLU A 516 -8.48 26.25 1.15
N GLU A 517 -9.75 26.18 1.56
CA GLU A 517 -10.75 27.16 1.16
C GLU A 517 -10.31 28.50 1.75
N GLY A 518 -9.39 29.21 1.07
CA GLY A 518 -8.76 30.38 1.67
C GLY A 518 -7.58 31.01 0.92
N GLU A 519 -7.58 31.05 -0.41
CA GLU A 519 -6.90 32.14 -1.13
C GLU A 519 -7.90 32.76 -2.08
N GLU A 520 -8.52 33.83 -1.59
CA GLU A 520 -9.40 34.70 -2.35
C GLU A 520 -8.69 35.22 -3.61
N LEU A 521 -9.47 35.24 -4.68
CA LEU A 521 -9.19 35.93 -5.92
C LEU A 521 -8.98 37.43 -5.63
N GLU A 522 -7.79 37.95 -5.92
CA GLU A 522 -7.59 39.33 -6.38
C GLU A 522 -7.04 39.34 -7.80
#